data_AF-A0A9P0TG11-F1
#
_entry.id   AF-A0A9P0TG11-F1
#
_cell.length_a   1.000
_cell.length_b   1.000
_cell.length_c   1.000
_cell.angle_alpha   90.00
_cell.angle_beta   90.00
_cell.angle_gamma   90.00
#
_symmetry.space_group_name_H-M   'P 1'
#
loop_
_entity.id
_entity.type
_entity.pdbx_description
1 polymer ?
#
loop_
_entity_poly.entity_id
_entity_poly.type
_entity_poly.pdbx_seq_one_letter_code
_entity_poly.pdbx_strand_id
1 'polypeptide(L)'
;MLIQCYCNQHGFALINEINRDYALYNDMSAPYQAIADESIKNNLTYTERGWFITVALVVLVFPAMALARNMYYEFQGVNRKFMVHEVRIPFVADDDRYKSPLYELMFLYMVYFCFIYLVGFSGYDSFYGLSTNHACLKMKIYCKMFEEAVKADVNEVQSRIAEVIKEQNRLYR
;
A
#
# COMPACT_ATOMS: atom_id res chain seq x y z
N MET A 1 -9.39 5.17 -12.29
CA MET A 1 -9.96 3.93 -12.86
C MET A 1 -9.31 3.53 -14.19
N LEU A 2 -9.19 4.42 -15.20
CA LEU A 2 -8.51 4.11 -16.47
C LEU A 2 -6.99 3.80 -16.32
N ILE A 3 -6.28 4.45 -15.39
CA ILE A 3 -4.86 4.15 -15.11
C ILE A 3 -4.67 2.76 -14.47
N GLN A 4 -5.64 2.28 -13.68
CA GLN A 4 -5.58 0.94 -13.06
C GLN A 4 -5.67 -0.19 -14.08
N CYS A 5 -6.28 0.04 -15.25
CA CYS A 5 -6.36 -0.97 -16.31
C CYS A 5 -5.04 -1.09 -17.09
N TYR A 6 -4.29 0.00 -17.28
CA TYR A 6 -3.01 -0.01 -18.02
C TYR A 6 -1.85 -0.55 -17.17
N CYS A 7 -1.86 -0.30 -15.85
CA CYS A 7 -0.93 -0.91 -14.90
C CYS A 7 -1.14 -2.42 -14.69
N ASN A 8 -2.23 -3.00 -15.20
CA ASN A 8 -2.64 -4.35 -14.83
C ASN A 8 -1.69 -5.43 -15.38
N GLN A 9 -1.16 -5.28 -16.62
CA GLN A 9 -0.22 -6.26 -17.18
C GLN A 9 1.16 -6.20 -16.53
N HIS A 10 1.74 -5.01 -16.37
CA HIS A 10 3.04 -4.83 -15.72
C HIS A 10 2.99 -5.13 -14.21
N GLY A 11 1.92 -4.70 -13.53
CA GLY A 11 1.70 -5.01 -12.12
C GLY A 11 1.52 -6.51 -11.89
N PHE A 12 0.76 -7.19 -12.75
CA PHE A 12 0.60 -8.64 -12.68
C PHE A 12 1.92 -9.39 -12.95
N ALA A 13 2.72 -8.93 -13.92
CA ALA A 13 4.05 -9.48 -14.15
C ALA A 13 4.95 -9.33 -12.91
N LEU A 14 4.90 -8.18 -12.23
CA LEU A 14 5.64 -7.95 -10.99
C LEU A 14 5.16 -8.87 -9.86
N ILE A 15 3.86 -9.07 -9.71
CA ILE A 15 3.28 -10.00 -8.72
C ILE A 15 3.76 -11.43 -8.99
N ASN A 16 3.76 -11.86 -10.25
CA ASN A 16 4.25 -13.18 -10.62
C ASN A 16 5.75 -13.34 -10.36
N GLU A 17 6.55 -12.31 -10.60
CA GLU A 17 7.98 -12.29 -10.25
C GLU A 17 8.17 -12.45 -8.74
N ILE A 18 7.45 -11.66 -7.94
CA ILE A 18 7.47 -11.72 -6.48
C ILE A 18 7.10 -13.14 -6.00
N ASN A 19 6.00 -13.70 -6.51
CA ASN A 19 5.54 -15.04 -6.14
C ASN A 19 6.58 -16.12 -6.49
N ARG A 20 7.20 -16.01 -7.67
CA ARG A 20 8.28 -16.92 -8.09
C ARG A 20 9.47 -16.82 -7.15
N ASP A 21 9.90 -15.60 -6.81
CA ASP A 21 11.04 -15.39 -5.92
C ASP A 21 10.77 -15.98 -4.53
N TYR A 22 9.59 -15.75 -3.95
CA TYR A 22 9.21 -16.36 -2.67
C TYR A 22 9.13 -17.88 -2.75
N ALA A 23 8.66 -18.44 -3.87
CA ALA A 23 8.69 -19.89 -4.08
C ALA A 23 10.13 -20.43 -4.11
N LEU A 24 11.06 -19.73 -4.76
CA LEU A 24 12.49 -20.10 -4.76
C LEU A 24 13.10 -20.01 -3.36
N TYR A 25 12.75 -19.00 -2.57
CA TYR A 25 13.28 -18.83 -1.22
C TYR A 25 12.88 -19.97 -0.27
N ASN A 26 11.72 -20.61 -0.50
CA ASN A 26 11.31 -21.78 0.27
C ASN A 26 12.24 -22.98 0.08
N ASP A 27 12.89 -23.10 -1.08
CA ASP A 27 13.81 -24.20 -1.38
C ASP A 27 15.28 -23.89 -1.02
N MET A 28 15.57 -22.66 -0.58
CA MET A 28 16.92 -22.24 -0.17
C MET A 28 17.27 -22.71 1.25
N SER A 29 18.55 -22.62 1.61
CA SER A 29 19.01 -23.00 2.95
C SER A 29 18.47 -22.05 4.04
N ALA A 30 18.40 -22.54 5.28
CA ALA A 30 17.80 -21.83 6.42
C ALA A 30 18.27 -20.37 6.62
N PRO A 31 19.54 -19.99 6.39
CA PRO A 31 19.97 -18.60 6.48
C PRO A 31 19.25 -17.66 5.50
N TYR A 32 18.94 -18.12 4.28
CA TYR A 32 18.21 -17.32 3.28
C TYR A 32 16.71 -17.25 3.61
N GLN A 33 16.13 -18.37 4.05
CA GLN A 33 14.74 -18.42 4.51
C GLN A 33 14.51 -17.43 5.66
N ALA A 34 15.45 -17.35 6.62
CA ALA A 34 15.36 -16.40 7.72
C ALA A 34 15.30 -14.93 7.26
N ILE A 35 16.06 -14.56 6.23
CA ILE A 35 16.05 -13.21 5.64
C ILE A 35 14.68 -12.95 4.97
N ALA A 36 14.15 -13.93 4.24
CA ALA A 36 12.84 -13.83 3.60
C ALA A 36 11.71 -13.71 4.63
N ASP A 37 11.73 -14.52 5.69
CA ASP A 37 10.76 -14.50 6.78
C ASP A 37 10.73 -13.17 7.53
N GLU A 38 11.91 -12.59 7.80
CA GLU A 38 12.01 -11.26 8.41
C GLU A 38 11.37 -10.20 7.50
N SER A 39 11.63 -10.27 6.20
CA SER A 39 11.02 -9.36 5.22
C SER A 39 9.50 -9.50 5.16
N ILE A 40 8.98 -10.73 5.18
CA ILE A 40 7.52 -10.98 5.20
C ILE A 40 6.89 -10.38 6.46
N LYS A 41 7.50 -10.63 7.64
CA LYS A 41 7.00 -10.07 8.92
C LYS A 41 6.99 -8.55 8.92
N ASN A 42 8.03 -7.91 8.39
CA ASN A 42 8.08 -6.46 8.26
C ASN A 42 7.00 -5.93 7.30
N ASN A 43 6.81 -6.57 6.15
CA ASN A 43 5.78 -6.19 5.19
C ASN A 43 4.36 -6.27 5.78
N LEU A 44 4.02 -7.38 6.42
CA LEU A 44 2.71 -7.56 7.06
C LEU A 44 2.46 -6.51 8.17
N THR A 45 3.50 -6.18 8.94
CA THR A 45 3.39 -5.27 10.08
C THR A 45 3.29 -3.81 9.63
N TYR A 46 4.23 -3.36 8.80
CA TYR A 46 4.36 -1.94 8.46
C TYR A 46 3.61 -1.58 7.19
N THR A 47 3.76 -2.37 6.13
CA THR A 47 3.25 -2.03 4.79
C THR A 47 1.78 -2.36 4.63
N GLU A 48 1.30 -3.44 5.23
CA GLU A 48 -0.12 -3.79 5.21
C GLU A 48 -0.86 -3.19 6.41
N ARG A 49 -0.59 -3.67 7.63
CA ARG A 49 -1.36 -3.27 8.82
C ARG A 49 -1.10 -1.82 9.22
N GLY A 50 0.16 -1.43 9.35
CA GLY A 50 0.55 -0.08 9.78
C GLY A 50 0.07 0.99 8.81
N TRP A 51 0.28 0.77 7.51
CA TRP A 51 -0.19 1.68 6.48
C TRP A 51 -1.71 1.76 6.42
N PHE A 52 -2.40 0.62 6.44
CA PHE A 52 -3.87 0.60 6.44
C PHE A 52 -4.44 1.39 7.62
N ILE A 53 -3.92 1.20 8.84
CA ILE A 53 -4.34 1.95 10.02
C ILE A 53 -4.11 3.45 9.82
N THR A 54 -2.95 3.83 9.28
CA THR A 54 -2.62 5.24 9.00
C THR A 54 -3.61 5.86 8.02
N VAL A 55 -3.86 5.21 6.89
CA VAL A 55 -4.81 5.70 5.88
C VAL A 55 -6.22 5.74 6.46
N ALA A 56 -6.63 4.72 7.21
CA ALA A 56 -7.95 4.68 7.86
C ALA A 56 -8.13 5.86 8.82
N LEU A 57 -7.14 6.15 9.67
CA LEU A 57 -7.21 7.29 10.60
C LEU A 57 -7.32 8.62 9.86
N VAL A 58 -6.50 8.83 8.82
CA VAL A 58 -6.50 10.07 8.03
C VAL A 58 -7.81 10.25 7.27
N VAL A 59 -8.36 9.18 6.69
CA VAL A 59 -9.62 9.26 5.92
C VAL A 59 -10.82 9.40 6.86
N LEU A 60 -10.86 8.67 7.96
CA LEU A 60 -12.00 8.65 8.88
C LEU A 60 -12.09 9.89 9.77
N VAL A 61 -11.01 10.69 9.89
CA VAL A 61 -11.05 11.94 10.66
C VAL A 61 -12.13 12.89 10.14
N PHE A 62 -12.33 12.94 8.81
CA PHE A 62 -13.31 13.83 8.19
C PHE A 62 -14.76 13.47 8.55
N PRO A 63 -15.25 12.23 8.28
CA PRO A 63 -16.59 11.86 8.67
C PRO A 63 -16.78 11.83 10.18
N ALA A 64 -15.76 11.41 10.95
CA ALA A 64 -15.83 11.43 12.42
C ALA A 64 -16.02 12.85 12.97
N MET A 65 -15.26 13.83 12.47
CA MET A 65 -15.41 15.24 12.88
C MET A 65 -16.78 15.81 12.48
N ALA A 66 -17.26 15.50 11.28
CA ALA A 66 -18.57 15.97 10.82
C ALA A 66 -19.69 15.41 11.70
N LEU A 67 -19.65 14.10 12.00
CA LEU A 67 -20.61 13.45 12.91
C LEU A 67 -20.55 14.03 14.33
N ALA A 68 -19.35 14.16 14.90
CA ALA A 68 -19.18 14.71 16.25
C ALA A 68 -19.74 16.13 16.36
N ARG A 69 -19.49 16.98 15.36
CA ARG A 69 -20.03 18.35 15.33
C ARG A 69 -21.53 18.38 15.15
N ASN A 70 -22.09 17.58 14.24
CA ASN A 70 -23.53 17.49 14.05
C ASN A 70 -24.23 17.07 15.35
N MET A 71 -23.74 16.02 16.00
CA MET A 71 -24.28 15.56 17.28
C MET A 71 -24.20 16.64 18.35
N TYR A 72 -23.05 17.31 18.48
CA TYR A 72 -22.86 18.38 19.46
C TYR A 72 -23.86 19.54 19.30
N TYR A 73 -24.07 20.03 18.07
CA TYR A 73 -24.99 21.13 17.83
C TYR A 73 -26.46 20.72 17.91
N GLU A 74 -26.78 19.47 17.54
CA GLU A 74 -28.11 18.89 17.75
C GLU A 74 -28.47 18.85 19.24
N PHE A 75 -27.54 18.42 20.10
CA PHE A 75 -27.74 18.45 21.56
C PHE A 75 -27.88 19.86 22.13
N GLN A 76 -27.35 20.89 21.45
CA GLN A 76 -27.54 22.30 21.84
C GLN A 76 -28.83 22.91 21.29
N GLY A 77 -29.62 22.16 20.51
CA GLY A 77 -30.82 22.69 19.85
C GLY A 77 -30.52 23.75 18.78
N VAL A 78 -29.26 23.80 18.30
CA VAL A 78 -28.85 24.74 17.25
C VAL A 78 -28.90 24.02 15.92
N ASN A 79 -29.74 24.50 15.00
CA ASN A 79 -29.86 23.93 13.66
C ASN A 79 -28.65 24.32 12.79
N ARG A 80 -27.51 23.66 13.03
CA ARG A 80 -26.28 23.84 12.27
C ARG A 80 -25.72 22.49 11.85
N LYS A 81 -25.64 22.27 10.54
CA LYS A 81 -25.11 21.04 9.94
C LYS A 81 -23.70 21.23 9.38
N PHE A 82 -22.91 20.17 9.41
CA PHE A 82 -21.54 20.11 8.90
C PHE A 82 -21.43 19.01 7.85
N MET A 83 -20.72 19.29 6.76
CA MET A 83 -20.41 18.30 5.73
C MET A 83 -19.11 17.57 6.06
N VAL A 84 -18.96 16.35 5.55
CA VAL A 84 -17.70 15.56 5.65
C VAL A 84 -16.54 16.33 5.01
N HIS A 85 -16.79 16.85 3.81
CA HIS A 85 -15.90 17.76 3.10
C HIS A 85 -16.70 19.00 2.72
N GLU A 86 -16.11 20.18 2.93
CA GLU A 86 -16.68 21.44 2.46
C GLU A 86 -16.56 21.48 0.93
N VAL A 87 -17.67 21.25 0.24
CA VAL A 87 -17.73 21.23 -1.21
C VAL A 87 -18.70 22.29 -1.69
N ARG A 88 -18.25 23.14 -2.61
CA ARG A 88 -19.13 24.07 -3.33
C ARG A 88 -19.87 23.30 -4.40
N ILE A 89 -21.18 23.19 -4.27
CA ILE A 89 -22.03 22.54 -5.27
C ILE A 89 -22.33 23.57 -6.36
N PRO A 90 -21.95 23.32 -7.62
CA PRO A 90 -22.28 24.23 -8.72
C PRO A 90 -23.78 24.47 -8.79
N PHE A 91 -24.19 25.71 -9.05
CA PHE A 91 -25.59 26.12 -9.24
C PHE A 91 -26.52 25.98 -8.03
N VAL A 92 -25.99 25.74 -6.83
CA VAL A 92 -26.74 25.71 -5.57
C VAL A 92 -26.27 26.86 -4.67
N ALA A 93 -27.19 27.59 -4.06
CA ALA A 93 -26.86 28.63 -3.09
C ALA A 93 -26.19 28.02 -1.85
N ASP A 94 -25.22 28.73 -1.26
CA ASP A 94 -24.40 28.19 -0.17
C ASP A 94 -25.21 27.75 1.06
N ASP A 95 -26.38 28.33 1.32
CA ASP A 95 -27.25 27.93 2.42
C ASP A 95 -28.14 26.74 2.09
N ASP A 96 -28.46 26.53 0.80
CA ASP A 96 -29.36 25.46 0.36
C ASP A 96 -28.70 24.08 0.41
N ARG A 97 -27.35 24.03 0.40
CA ARG A 97 -26.58 22.79 0.49
C ARG A 97 -26.76 22.05 1.83
N TYR A 98 -27.20 22.75 2.87
CA TYR A 98 -27.46 22.17 4.19
C TYR A 98 -28.94 21.80 4.41
N LYS A 99 -29.81 22.10 3.44
CA LYS A 99 -31.24 21.76 3.53
C LYS A 99 -31.48 20.30 3.16
N SER A 100 -32.43 19.68 3.85
CA SER A 100 -32.89 18.35 3.49
C SER A 100 -33.74 18.43 2.21
N PRO A 101 -33.66 17.46 1.27
CA PRO A 101 -32.92 16.19 1.32
C PRO A 101 -31.48 16.24 0.76
N LEU A 102 -31.06 17.38 0.21
CA LEU A 102 -29.79 17.50 -0.50
C LEU A 102 -28.60 17.24 0.43
N TYR A 103 -28.68 17.74 1.67
CA TYR A 103 -27.64 17.52 2.68
C TYR A 103 -27.37 16.03 2.92
N GLU A 104 -28.41 15.24 3.17
CA GLU A 104 -28.27 13.82 3.50
C GLU A 104 -27.67 13.03 2.33
N LEU A 105 -28.10 13.35 1.09
CA LEU A 105 -27.59 12.72 -0.12
C LEU A 105 -26.11 13.07 -0.34
N MET A 106 -25.74 14.34 -0.19
CA MET A 106 -24.35 14.77 -0.29
C MET A 106 -23.48 14.20 0.83
N PHE A 107 -24.01 14.08 2.05
CA PHE A 107 -23.29 13.47 3.16
C PHE A 107 -22.96 12.00 2.86
N LEU A 108 -23.95 11.21 2.43
CA LEU A 108 -23.74 9.81 2.04
C LEU A 108 -22.78 9.67 0.85
N TYR A 109 -22.90 10.55 -0.13
CA TYR A 109 -21.99 10.61 -1.27
C TYR A 109 -20.54 10.84 -0.83
N MET A 110 -20.29 11.82 0.05
CA MET A 110 -18.93 12.09 0.53
C MET A 110 -18.37 10.93 1.36
N VAL A 111 -19.19 10.31 2.21
CA VAL A 111 -18.79 9.11 2.96
C VAL A 111 -18.42 7.97 2.00
N TYR A 112 -19.18 7.76 0.93
CA TYR A 112 -18.86 6.78 -0.10
C TYR A 112 -17.50 7.06 -0.77
N PHE A 113 -17.20 8.31 -1.08
CA PHE A 113 -15.88 8.69 -1.62
C PHE A 113 -14.75 8.47 -0.61
N CYS A 114 -14.96 8.70 0.69
CA CYS A 114 -14.00 8.31 1.72
C CYS A 114 -13.67 6.81 1.66
N PHE A 115 -14.68 5.94 1.48
CA PHE A 115 -14.44 4.51 1.31
C PHE A 115 -13.65 4.18 0.04
N ILE A 116 -13.95 4.83 -1.09
CA ILE A 116 -13.16 4.68 -2.33
C ILE A 116 -11.70 5.08 -2.08
N TYR A 117 -11.47 6.22 -1.42
CA TYR A 117 -10.11 6.67 -1.12
C TYR A 117 -9.38 5.70 -0.20
N LEU A 118 -10.06 5.17 0.82
CA LEU A 118 -9.48 4.16 1.71
C LEU A 118 -8.99 2.95 0.92
N VAL A 119 -9.81 2.39 0.02
CA VAL A 119 -9.42 1.24 -0.81
C VAL A 119 -8.32 1.61 -1.82
N GLY A 120 -8.43 2.79 -2.43
CA GLY A 120 -7.46 3.26 -3.43
C GLY A 120 -6.06 3.46 -2.85
N PHE A 121 -5.95 4.24 -1.77
CA PHE A 121 -4.67 4.53 -1.11
C PHE A 121 -4.10 3.31 -0.39
N SER A 122 -4.93 2.51 0.29
CA SER A 122 -4.42 1.30 0.94
C SER A 122 -3.95 0.27 -0.10
N GLY A 123 -4.64 0.10 -1.23
CA GLY A 123 -4.22 -0.86 -2.25
C GLY A 123 -2.95 -0.41 -2.98
N TYR A 124 -2.96 0.80 -3.54
CA TYR A 124 -1.88 1.25 -4.43
C TYR A 124 -0.56 1.53 -3.68
N ASP A 125 -0.63 2.26 -2.57
CA ASP A 125 0.58 2.63 -1.83
C ASP A 125 1.17 1.42 -1.09
N SER A 126 0.34 0.51 -0.57
CA SER A 126 0.84 -0.76 -0.02
C SER A 126 1.49 -1.62 -1.11
N PHE A 127 0.92 -1.69 -2.32
CA PHE A 127 1.54 -2.41 -3.43
C PHE A 127 2.91 -1.83 -3.81
N TYR A 128 3.02 -0.50 -3.87
CA TYR A 128 4.30 0.17 -4.10
C TYR A 128 5.31 -0.12 -3.00
N GLY A 129 4.88 -0.05 -1.72
CA GLY A 129 5.71 -0.37 -0.57
C GLY A 129 6.19 -1.83 -0.57
N LEU A 130 5.30 -2.78 -0.88
CA LEU A 130 5.62 -4.21 -0.98
C LEU A 130 6.66 -4.46 -2.08
N SER A 131 6.47 -3.86 -3.25
CA SER A 131 7.39 -3.99 -4.38
C SER A 131 8.78 -3.45 -4.05
N THR A 132 8.85 -2.31 -3.36
CA THR A 132 10.10 -1.70 -2.93
C THR A 132 10.82 -2.56 -1.89
N ASN A 133 10.08 -3.03 -0.88
CA ASN A 133 10.64 -3.91 0.15
C ASN A 133 11.10 -5.25 -0.45
N HIS A 134 10.40 -5.77 -1.46
CA HIS A 134 10.83 -6.96 -2.20
C HIS A 134 12.14 -6.74 -2.96
N ALA A 135 12.31 -5.57 -3.59
CA ALA A 135 13.59 -5.22 -4.22
C ALA A 135 14.74 -5.17 -3.18
N CYS A 136 14.46 -4.63 -1.99
CA CYS A 136 15.42 -4.66 -0.88
C CYS A 136 15.72 -6.09 -0.39
N LEU A 137 14.71 -6.96 -0.31
CA LEU A 137 14.89 -8.38 0.02
C LEU A 137 15.80 -9.06 -0.99
N LYS A 138 15.52 -8.91 -2.29
CA LYS A 138 16.38 -9.44 -3.37
C LYS A 138 17.83 -9.00 -3.20
N MET A 139 18.06 -7.71 -2.93
CA MET A 139 19.41 -7.20 -2.71
C MET A 139 20.08 -7.85 -1.48
N LYS A 140 19.37 -8.00 -0.36
CA LYS A 140 19.89 -8.69 0.84
C LYS A 140 20.29 -10.13 0.54
N ILE A 141 19.47 -10.86 -0.21
CA ILE A 141 19.77 -12.24 -0.65
C ILE A 141 21.03 -12.26 -1.52
N TYR A 142 21.15 -11.37 -2.51
CA TYR A 142 22.34 -11.30 -3.36
C TYR A 142 23.61 -10.95 -2.58
N CYS A 143 23.54 -10.00 -1.64
CA CYS A 143 24.67 -9.70 -0.76
C CYS A 143 25.09 -10.93 0.04
N LYS A 144 24.13 -11.73 0.52
CA LYS A 144 24.42 -12.95 1.27
C LYS A 144 25.06 -14.03 0.38
N MET A 145 24.52 -14.24 -0.81
CA MET A 145 25.11 -15.17 -1.79
C MET A 145 26.52 -14.76 -2.19
N PHE A 146 26.78 -13.46 -2.36
CA PHE A 146 28.10 -12.95 -2.66
C PHE A 146 29.08 -13.18 -1.51
N GLU A 147 28.65 -12.94 -0.25
CA GLU A 147 29.45 -13.21 0.94
C GLU A 147 29.87 -14.69 1.00
N GLU A 148 28.96 -15.61 0.69
CA GLU A 148 29.23 -17.05 0.64
C GLU A 148 30.12 -17.44 -0.55
N ALA A 149 29.93 -16.81 -1.71
CA ALA A 149 30.75 -17.04 -2.90
C ALA A 149 32.20 -16.64 -2.68
N VAL A 150 32.46 -15.52 -1.98
CA VAL A 150 33.82 -15.04 -1.66
C VAL A 150 34.52 -15.96 -0.64
N LYS A 151 33.75 -16.66 0.20
CA LYS A 151 34.28 -17.62 1.19
C LYS A 151 34.54 -19.02 0.61
N ALA A 152 34.20 -19.25 -0.66
CA ALA A 152 34.42 -20.54 -1.32
C ALA A 152 35.91 -20.81 -1.61
N ASP A 153 36.22 -22.02 -2.05
CA ASP A 153 37.56 -22.39 -2.47
C ASP A 153 38.04 -21.52 -3.65
N VAL A 154 39.34 -21.22 -3.71
CA VAL A 154 39.99 -20.35 -4.71
C VAL A 154 39.62 -20.76 -6.15
N ASN A 155 39.43 -22.06 -6.38
CA ASN A 155 39.06 -22.61 -7.69
C ASN A 155 37.57 -22.40 -8.04
N GLU A 156 36.70 -22.17 -7.06
CA GLU A 156 35.25 -22.04 -7.23
C GLU A 156 34.75 -20.59 -7.10
N VAL A 157 35.49 -19.72 -6.41
CA VAL A 157 35.09 -18.32 -6.13
C VAL A 157 34.68 -17.57 -7.40
N GLN A 158 35.47 -17.67 -8.48
CA GLN A 158 35.15 -16.97 -9.74
C GLN A 158 33.83 -17.46 -10.35
N SER A 159 33.57 -18.77 -10.33
CA SER A 159 32.34 -19.36 -10.87
C SER A 159 31.12 -18.94 -10.05
N ARG A 160 31.21 -18.99 -8.72
CA ARG A 160 30.11 -18.63 -7.82
C ARG A 160 29.78 -17.14 -7.88
N ILE A 161 30.78 -16.27 -7.98
CA ILE A 161 30.56 -14.83 -8.17
C ILE A 161 29.87 -14.56 -9.51
N ALA A 162 30.29 -15.24 -10.59
CA ALA A 162 29.65 -15.09 -11.90
C ALA A 162 28.17 -15.52 -11.87
N GLU A 163 27.83 -16.56 -11.09
CA GLU A 163 26.45 -16.99 -10.89
C GLU A 163 25.60 -15.93 -10.19
N VAL A 164 26.11 -15.32 -9.12
CA VAL A 164 25.41 -14.21 -8.41
C VAL A 164 25.16 -13.03 -9.36
N ILE A 165 26.16 -12.64 -10.16
CA ILE A 165 26.03 -11.54 -11.14
C ILE A 165 25.02 -11.89 -12.22
N LYS A 166 25.01 -13.14 -12.71
CA LYS A 166 24.05 -13.61 -13.70
C LYS A 166 22.62 -13.52 -13.18
N GLU A 167 22.42 -13.88 -11.91
CA GLU A 167 21.10 -13.86 -11.29
C GLU A 167 20.62 -12.44 -10.96
N GLN A 168 21.54 -11.55 -10.58
CA GLN A 168 21.24 -10.12 -10.45
C GLN A 168 20.84 -9.48 -11.79
N ASN A 169 21.50 -9.86 -12.89
CA ASN A 169 21.22 -9.33 -14.22
C ASN A 169 19.98 -9.94 -14.89
N ARG A 170 19.40 -11.01 -14.33
CA ARG A 170 18.20 -11.67 -14.86
C ARG A 170 17.00 -10.71 -14.98
N LEU A 171 16.96 -9.68 -14.14
CA LEU A 171 15.88 -8.68 -14.09
C LEU A 171 15.92 -7.65 -15.25
N TYR A 172 17.03 -7.53 -15.96
CA TYR A 172 17.21 -6.56 -17.07
C TYR A 172 16.98 -7.16 -18.47
N ARG A 173 16.58 -8.43 -18.57
CA ARG A 173 16.24 -9.11 -19.82
C ARG A 173 14.74 -9.35 -19.93
#